data_AF-A0A7V1AKR3-F1
#
_entry.id   AF-A0A7V1AKR3-F1
#
_cell.length_a   1.000
_cell.length_b   1.000
_cell.length_c   1.000
_cell.angle_alpha   90.00
_cell.angle_beta   90.00
_cell.angle_gamma   90.00
#
_symmetry.space_group_name_H-M   'P 1'
#
loop_
_entity.id
_entity.type
_entity.pdbx_description
1 polymer ?
#
loop_
_entity_poly.entity_id
_entity_poly.type
_entity_poly.pdbx_seq_one_letter_code
_entity_poly.pdbx_strand_id
1 'polypeptide(L)' 'MNEYEREMEIIALLSNIDDNYTYVNCDKDVVEHSCEKTNEQRQIKLIEVEYFKDAGLKVDKANFCDECKQVFVYKP' A
#
# COMPACT_ATOMS: atom_id res chain seq x y z
N MET A 1 -4.86 10.86 -9.52
CA MET A 1 -3.55 10.26 -9.23
C MET A 1 -3.17 9.35 -10.38
N ASN A 2 -2.04 9.60 -11.01
CA ASN A 2 -1.48 8.70 -12.03
C ASN A 2 -0.69 7.55 -11.37
N GLU A 3 -0.25 6.56 -12.15
CA GLU A 3 0.45 5.39 -11.61
C GLU A 3 1.77 5.75 -10.90
N TYR A 4 2.50 6.75 -11.40
CA TYR A 4 3.76 7.21 -10.85
C TYR A 4 3.61 7.92 -9.49
N GLU A 5 2.62 8.81 -9.38
CA GLU A 5 2.26 9.46 -8.11
C GLU A 5 1.90 8.42 -7.06
N ARG A 6 1.17 7.37 -7.46
CA ARG A 6 0.78 6.29 -6.57
C ARG A 6 1.98 5.47 -6.07
N GLU A 7 2.91 5.15 -6.97
CA GLU A 7 4.15 4.44 -6.62
C GLU A 7 4.97 5.24 -5.60
N MET A 8 5.13 6.55 -5.83
CA MET A 8 5.83 7.44 -4.91
C MET A 8 5.18 7.49 -3.51
N GLU A 9 3.85 7.53 -3.45
CA GLU A 9 3.13 7.50 -2.17
C GLU A 9 3.32 6.16 -1.43
N ILE A 10 3.28 5.03 -2.15
CA ILE A 10 3.56 3.72 -1.54
C ILE A 10 4.98 3.70 -0.97
N ILE A 11 5.97 4.14 -1.75
CA ILE A 11 7.38 4.20 -1.30
C ILE A 11 7.51 5.05 -0.04
N ALA A 12 6.86 6.21 0.00
CA ALA A 12 6.87 7.09 1.17
C ALA A 12 6.28 6.41 2.41
N LEU A 13 5.10 5.78 2.26
CA LEU A 13 4.39 5.06 3.32
C LEU A 13 5.16 3.86 3.85
N LEU A 14 5.92 3.17 3.00
CA LEU A 14 6.74 2.03 3.43
C LEU A 14 8.08 2.47 4.06
N SER A 15 8.69 3.54 3.54
CA SER A 15 9.96 4.08 4.06
C SER A 15 9.79 4.70 5.44
N ASN A 16 8.69 5.43 5.66
CA ASN A 16 8.36 6.07 6.93
C ASN A 16 6.91 5.70 7.29
N ILE A 17 6.76 4.90 8.35
CA ILE A 17 5.44 4.50 8.84
C ILE A 17 4.68 5.76 9.28
N ASP A 18 3.48 5.95 8.71
CA ASP A 18 2.57 7.03 9.06
C ASP A 18 1.47 6.47 9.98
N ASP A 19 1.38 6.99 11.20
CA ASP A 19 0.40 6.56 12.22
C ASP A 19 -1.06 6.83 11.80
N ASN A 20 -1.28 7.66 10.78
CA ASN A 20 -2.61 7.85 10.20
C ASN A 20 -3.05 6.69 9.31
N TYR A 21 -2.13 5.79 8.93
CA TYR A 21 -2.40 4.64 8.11
C TYR A 21 -2.37 3.33 8.90
N THR A 22 -3.29 2.43 8.59
CA THR A 22 -3.28 1.05 9.06
C THR A 22 -2.57 0.16 8.05
N TYR A 23 -1.53 -0.55 8.48
CA TYR A 23 -0.76 -1.46 7.64
C TYR A 23 -1.31 -2.89 7.79
N VAL A 24 -1.89 -3.39 6.72
CA VAL A 24 -2.56 -4.69 6.64
C VAL A 24 -1.66 -5.64 5.87
N ASN A 25 -1.22 -6.71 6.52
CA ASN A 25 -0.51 -7.79 5.84
C ASN A 25 -1.50 -8.65 5.06
N CYS A 26 -1.17 -9.01 3.83
CA CYS A 26 -1.95 -9.93 3.02
C CYS A 26 -1.07 -10.91 2.24
N ASP A 27 -1.62 -12.06 1.88
CA ASP A 27 -0.99 -13.16 1.17
C ASP A 27 -1.37 -13.20 -0.32
N LYS A 28 -2.02 -12.14 -0.83
CA LYS A 28 -2.53 -12.05 -2.21
C LYS A 28 -1.97 -10.83 -2.94
N ASP A 29 -1.61 -11.00 -4.22
CA ASP A 29 -1.21 -9.89 -5.09
C ASP A 29 -2.37 -8.94 -5.44
N VAL A 30 -3.62 -9.36 -5.29
CA VAL A 30 -4.81 -8.54 -5.49
C VAL A 30 -5.70 -8.64 -4.26
N VAL A 31 -5.98 -7.50 -3.65
CA VAL A 31 -6.83 -7.38 -2.46
C VAL A 31 -8.21 -6.90 -2.89
N GLU A 32 -9.24 -7.66 -2.54
CA GLU A 32 -10.62 -7.19 -2.61
C GLU A 32 -10.88 -6.27 -1.42
N HIS A 33 -11.03 -4.98 -1.69
CA HIS A 33 -11.21 -3.97 -0.66
C HIS A 33 -12.57 -3.29 -0.81
N SER A 34 -13.38 -3.37 0.25
CA SER A 34 -14.61 -2.59 0.38
C SER A 34 -14.27 -1.29 1.12
N CYS A 35 -14.30 -0.17 0.41
CA CYS A 35 -13.99 1.13 0.99
C CYS A 35 -15.19 1.65 1.79
N GLU A 36 -15.06 1.76 3.11
CA GLU A 36 -16.16 2.21 3.99
C GLU A 36 -16.55 3.68 3.78
N LYS A 37 -15.63 4.50 3.22
CA LYS A 37 -15.89 5.92 2.94
C LYS A 37 -16.68 6.14 1.66
N THR A 38 -16.36 5.37 0.61
CA THR A 38 -17.02 5.51 -0.70
C THR A 38 -18.15 4.50 -0.90
N ASN A 39 -18.26 3.48 -0.04
CA ASN A 39 -19.15 2.32 -0.19
C ASN A 39 -18.93 1.54 -1.50
N GLU A 40 -17.73 1.62 -2.08
CA GLU A 40 -17.37 0.92 -3.30
C GLU A 40 -16.50 -0.30 -3.01
N GLN A 41 -16.77 -1.37 -3.76
CA GLN A 41 -15.87 -2.51 -3.84
C GLN A 41 -14.89 -2.31 -4.97
N ARG A 42 -13.60 -2.50 -4.67
CA ARG A 42 -12.53 -2.39 -5.66
C ARG A 42 -11.47 -3.45 -5.45
N GLN A 43 -10.82 -3.80 -6.55
CA GLN A 43 -9.63 -4.65 -6.54
C GLN A 43 -8.39 -3.77 -6.50
N ILE A 44 -7.61 -3.91 -5.44
CA ILE A 44 -6.34 -3.21 -5.26
C ILE A 44 -5.22 -4.20 -5.62
N LYS A 45 -4.62 -4.02 -6.78
CA LYS A 45 -3.45 -4.78 -7.21
C LYS A 45 -2.22 -4.24 -6.50
N LEU A 46 -1.52 -5.07 -5.75
CA LEU A 46 -0.24 -4.72 -5.15
C LEU A 46 0.81 -4.57 -6.25
N ILE A 47 1.63 -3.54 -6.14
CA ILE A 47 2.73 -3.30 -7.05
C ILE A 47 4.05 -3.47 -6.31
N GLU A 48 5.05 -4.00 -7.00
CA GLU A 48 6.40 -4.12 -6.46
C GLU A 48 7.04 -2.73 -6.42
N VAL A 49 7.61 -2.38 -5.27
CA VAL A 49 8.29 -1.10 -5.06
C VAL A 49 9.60 -1.32 -4.34
N GLU A 50 10.60 -0.54 -4.74
CA GLU A 50 11.90 -0.46 -4.06
C GLU A 50 11.93 0.77 -3.16
N TYR A 51 12.26 0.60 -1.89
CA TYR A 51 12.22 1.68 -0.90
C TYR A 51 13.35 1.55 0.12
N PHE A 52 13.72 2.66 0.77
CA PHE A 52 14.78 2.67 1.78
C PHE A 52 14.17 2.62 3.18
N LYS A 53 14.57 1.63 3.97
CA LYS A 53 14.17 1.49 5.38
C LYS A 53 15.28 0.83 6.19
N ASP A 54 15.43 1.25 7.45
CA ASP A 54 16.41 0.69 8.39
C ASP A 54 17.85 0.69 7.81
N ALA A 55 18.22 1.80 7.14
CA ALA A 55 19.50 1.99 6.46
C ALA A 55 19.81 0.97 5.34
N GLY A 56 18.80 0.29 4.78
CA GLY A 56 18.94 -0.62 3.66
C GLY A 56 17.89 -0.41 2.57
N LEU A 57 18.18 -0.91 1.37
CA LEU A 57 17.21 -1.03 0.29
C LEU A 57 16.32 -2.25 0.56
N LYS A 58 15.01 -2.07 0.42
CA LYS A 58 13.98 -3.10 0.58
C LYS A 58 13.14 -3.15 -0.69
N VAL A 59 12.64 -4.34 -1.00
CA VAL A 59 11.69 -4.57 -2.08
C VAL A 59 10.49 -5.29 -1.45
N ASP A 60 9.31 -4.68 -1.54
CA ASP A 60 8.04 -5.30 -1.13
C ASP A 60 6.99 -5.04 -2.21
N LYS A 61 5.91 -5.83 -2.17
CA LYS A 61 4.70 -5.51 -2.93
C LYS A 61 3.70 -4.84 -2.01
N ALA A 62 3.23 -3.67 -2.39
CA ALA A 62 2.23 -2.95 -1.61
C ALA A 62 1.33 -2.08 -2.47
N ASN A 63 0.21 -1.65 -1.90
CA ASN A 63 -0.63 -0.59 -2.41
C ASN A 63 -1.53 -0.09 -1.27
N PHE A 64 -2.29 0.98 -1.49
CA PHE A 64 -3.08 1.59 -0.44
C PHE A 64 -4.45 2.06 -0.93
N CYS A 65 -5.32 2.22 0.06
CA CYS A 65 -6.57 2.94 -0.02
C CYS A 65 -6.42 4.28 0.69
N ASP A 66 -6.38 5.38 -0.07
CA ASP A 66 -6.28 6.74 0.50
C ASP A 66 -7.48 7.09 1.39
N GLU A 67 -8.68 6.74 0.94
CA GLU A 67 -9.94 7.02 1.64
C GLU A 67 -10.05 6.31 3.00
N CYS A 68 -9.67 5.03 3.06
CA CYS A 68 -9.70 4.25 4.31
C CYS A 68 -8.40 4.36 5.10
N LYS A 69 -7.38 5.06 4.57
CA LYS A 69 -6.02 5.10 5.11
C LYS A 69 -5.49 3.71 5.47
N GLN A 70 -5.61 2.78 4.52
CA GLN A 70 -5.13 1.40 4.68
C GLN A 70 -4.04 1.10 3.66
N VAL A 71 -2.89 0.62 4.12
CA VAL A 71 -1.78 0.16 3.27
C VAL A 71 -1.77 -1.35 3.32
N PHE A 72 -1.92 -2.00 2.18
CA PHE A 72 -1.85 -3.44 2.02
C PHE A 72 -0.43 -3.82 1.63
N VAL A 73 0.21 -4.68 2.41
CA VAL A 73 1.59 -5.12 2.20
C VAL A 73 1.60 -6.63 2.04
N TYR A 74 2.19 -7.10 0.95
CA TYR A 74 2.34 -8.53 0.69
C TYR A 74 3.32 -9.15 1.69
N LYS A 75 2.85 -10.15 2.43
CA LYS A 75 3.64 -10.99 3.33
C LYS A 75 3.22 -12.45 3.11
N PRO A 76 4.03 -13.25 2.39
CA PRO A 76 3.75 -14.67 2.16
C PRO A 76 3.95 -15.52 3.42
#